data_AF-A0A973GP90-F1
#
_entry.id   AF-A0A973GP90-F1
#
_cell.length_a   1.000
_cell.length_b   1.000
_cell.length_c   1.000
_cell.angle_alpha   90.00
_cell.angle_beta   90.00
_cell.angle_gamma   90.00
#
_symmetry.space_group_name_H-M   'P 1'
#
loop_
_entity.id
_entity.type
_entity.pdbx_description
1 polymer ?
#
loop_
_entity_poly.entity_id
_entity_poly.type
_entity_poly.pdbx_seq_one_letter_code
_entity_poly.pdbx_strand_id
1 'polypeptide(L)'
;MNRKALITILLLLCGVFVVAGLWPFEFHPDNRVMLLRERNGLRLAGVGNACSREPFSLSDTFFRNRAFSLEILVRPHREPFADVPAMVSVCDGSGIEHLFIGQWKSTLIIRRPERSSPPSKRYREIGVANALHQDRTRLITVTASDQ
;
A
#
# COMPACT_ATOMS: atom_id res chain seq x y z
N MET A 1 -38.40 -12.68 38.17
CA MET A 1 -37.87 -11.56 37.33
C MET A 1 -38.50 -11.66 35.95
N ASN A 2 -39.08 -10.58 35.42
CA ASN A 2 -39.88 -10.61 34.20
C ASN A 2 -38.98 -10.81 32.96
N ARG A 3 -39.23 -11.82 32.12
CA ARG A 3 -38.38 -12.16 30.95
C ARG A 3 -38.10 -10.96 30.04
N LYS A 4 -39.08 -10.07 29.89
CA LYS A 4 -38.93 -8.82 29.13
C LYS A 4 -37.89 -7.89 29.75
N ALA A 5 -37.88 -7.75 31.08
CA ALA A 5 -36.91 -6.92 31.79
C ALA A 5 -35.47 -7.44 31.66
N LEU A 6 -35.27 -8.76 31.72
CA LEU A 6 -33.95 -9.38 31.51
C LEU A 6 -33.42 -9.12 30.10
N ILE A 7 -34.27 -9.27 29.08
CA ILE A 7 -33.89 -8.99 27.68
C ILE A 7 -33.54 -7.51 27.50
N THR A 8 -34.33 -6.59 28.08
CA THR A 8 -34.04 -5.16 28.01
C THR A 8 -32.69 -4.82 28.64
N ILE A 9 -32.38 -5.39 29.81
CA ILE A 9 -31.09 -5.19 30.49
C ILE A 9 -29.93 -5.71 29.64
N LEU A 10 -30.08 -6.89 29.04
CA LEU A 10 -29.04 -7.48 28.19
C LEU A 10 -28.78 -6.62 26.94
N LEU A 11 -29.84 -6.11 26.29
CA LEU A 11 -29.70 -5.22 25.14
C LEU A 11 -29.02 -3.90 25.50
N LEU A 12 -29.36 -3.33 26.66
CA LEU A 12 -28.70 -2.13 27.20
C LEU A 12 -27.20 -2.39 27.44
N LEU A 13 -26.88 -3.52 28.07
CA LEU A 13 -25.49 -3.90 28.34
C LEU A 13 -24.70 -4.08 27.04
N CYS A 14 -25.26 -4.78 26.05
CA CYS A 14 -24.67 -4.93 24.72
C CYS A 14 -24.47 -3.57 24.04
N GLY A 15 -25.46 -2.67 24.11
CA GLY A 15 -25.35 -1.32 23.55
C GLY A 15 -24.18 -0.54 24.18
N VAL A 16 -24.03 -0.60 25.50
CA VAL A 16 -22.92 0.03 26.21
C VAL A 16 -21.58 -0.56 25.79
N PHE A 17 -21.45 -1.88 25.69
CA PHE A 17 -20.21 -2.51 25.24
C PHE A 17 -19.86 -2.18 23.79
N VAL A 18 -20.85 -2.10 22.90
CA VAL A 18 -20.62 -1.68 21.52
C VAL A 18 -20.16 -0.23 21.49
N VAL A 19 -20.84 0.68 22.18
CA VAL A 19 -20.45 2.10 22.19
C VAL A 19 -19.07 2.28 22.82
N ALA A 20 -18.82 1.72 24.00
CA ALA A 20 -17.52 1.84 24.68
C ALA A 20 -16.39 1.15 23.91
N GLY A 21 -16.67 0.00 23.28
CA GLY A 21 -15.70 -0.75 22.49
C GLY A 21 -15.40 -0.09 21.14
N LEU A 22 -16.37 0.59 20.54
CA LEU A 22 -16.21 1.27 19.25
C LEU A 22 -15.79 2.74 19.39
N TRP A 23 -15.96 3.34 20.57
CA TRP A 23 -15.56 4.73 20.86
C TRP A 23 -14.10 5.08 20.52
N PRO A 24 -13.08 4.24 20.82
CA PRO A 24 -11.70 4.59 20.50
C PRO A 24 -11.36 4.46 19.00
N PHE A 25 -12.26 3.92 18.18
CA PHE A 25 -12.00 3.68 16.77
C PHE A 25 -12.41 4.90 15.94
N GLU A 26 -11.42 5.44 15.22
CA GLU A 26 -11.67 6.42 14.18
C GLU A 26 -12.11 5.68 12.90
N PHE A 27 -13.42 5.64 12.64
CA PHE A 27 -14.00 4.91 11.51
C PHE A 27 -13.67 5.53 10.15
N HIS A 28 -13.18 6.77 10.13
CA HIS A 28 -12.79 7.50 8.92
C HIS A 28 -11.40 8.11 9.14
N PRO A 29 -10.34 7.28 9.19
CA PRO A 29 -9.00 7.81 9.39
C PRO A 29 -8.60 8.70 8.22
N ASP A 30 -7.98 9.85 8.52
CA ASP A 30 -7.52 10.77 7.49
C ASP A 30 -6.49 10.09 6.56
N ASN A 31 -6.64 10.35 5.25
CA ASN A 31 -5.63 9.94 4.29
C ASN A 31 -4.37 10.81 4.48
N ARG A 32 -3.33 10.24 5.07
CA ARG A 32 -2.08 10.94 5.44
C ARG A 32 -1.14 11.16 4.25
N VAL A 33 -1.69 11.66 3.15
CA VAL A 33 -0.95 12.07 1.95
C VAL A 33 -0.93 13.59 1.89
N MET A 34 0.26 14.16 1.79
CA MET A 34 0.45 15.60 1.69
C MET A 34 1.22 15.95 0.42
N LEU A 35 0.76 16.98 -0.29
CA LEU A 35 1.53 17.57 -1.38
C LEU A 35 2.72 18.34 -0.78
N LEU A 36 3.91 18.18 -1.36
CA LEU A 36 5.08 18.94 -0.95
C LEU A 36 5.00 20.36 -1.52
N ARG A 37 5.15 21.38 -0.66
CA ARG A 37 5.02 22.80 -1.08
C ARG A 37 6.20 23.28 -1.93
N GLU A 38 7.40 22.76 -1.65
CA GLU A 38 8.64 23.24 -2.24
C GLU A 38 9.04 22.48 -3.51
N ARG A 39 8.39 21.35 -3.80
CA ARG A 39 8.74 20.49 -4.94
C ARG A 39 7.55 19.65 -5.39
N ASN A 40 7.55 19.28 -6.67
CA ASN A 40 6.59 18.33 -7.20
C ASN A 40 6.80 16.96 -6.54
N GLY A 41 5.84 16.54 -5.72
CA GLY A 41 5.89 15.26 -5.05
C GLY A 41 4.89 15.13 -3.91
N LEU A 42 4.79 13.90 -3.41
CA LEU A 42 3.89 13.52 -2.33
C LEU A 42 4.71 13.07 -1.13
N ARG A 43 4.24 13.43 0.07
CA ARG A 43 4.66 12.82 1.34
C ARG A 43 3.58 11.82 1.74
N LEU A 44 3.96 10.56 1.82
CA LEU A 44 3.14 9.47 2.32
C LEU A 44 3.53 9.20 3.78
N ALA A 45 2.56 9.07 4.67
CA ALA A 45 2.78 8.70 6.07
C ALA A 45 1.74 7.66 6.51
N GLY A 46 2.15 6.71 7.37
CA GLY A 46 1.25 5.64 7.83
C GLY A 46 0.65 4.84 6.67
N VAL A 47 -0.68 4.70 6.66
CA VAL A 47 -1.46 3.98 5.64
C VAL A 47 -1.97 4.88 4.50
N GLY A 48 -1.35 6.04 4.29
CA GLY A 48 -1.76 6.98 3.25
C GLY A 48 -1.53 6.46 1.83
N ASN A 49 -2.55 6.53 0.98
CA ASN A 49 -2.51 6.07 -0.41
C ASN A 49 -2.85 7.20 -1.38
N ALA A 50 -2.17 7.24 -2.52
CA ALA A 50 -2.47 8.16 -3.61
C ALA A 50 -2.77 7.35 -4.88
N CYS A 51 -3.92 7.61 -5.48
CA CYS A 51 -4.35 6.97 -6.72
C CYS A 51 -4.60 8.05 -7.78
N SER A 52 -4.30 7.74 -9.04
CA SER A 52 -4.76 8.58 -10.15
C SER A 52 -6.27 8.46 -10.29
N ARG A 53 -6.94 9.57 -10.64
CA ARG A 53 -8.38 9.54 -10.96
C ARG A 53 -8.64 8.88 -12.32
N GLU A 54 -7.71 9.06 -13.24
CA GLU A 54 -7.78 8.55 -14.59
C GLU A 54 -6.67 7.51 -14.82
N PRO A 55 -6.89 6.53 -15.72
CA PRO A 55 -5.83 5.63 -16.16
C PRO A 55 -4.66 6.42 -16.74
N PHE A 56 -3.44 5.92 -16.55
CA PHE A 56 -2.27 6.50 -17.20
C PHE A 56 -2.37 6.27 -18.71
N SER A 57 -2.12 7.32 -19.50
CA SER A 57 -2.05 7.21 -20.96
C SER A 57 -0.85 6.34 -21.37
N LEU A 58 -1.13 5.11 -21.76
CA LEU A 58 -0.11 4.19 -22.27
C LEU A 58 0.12 4.47 -23.76
N SER A 59 1.38 4.58 -24.17
CA SER A 59 1.75 4.76 -25.57
C SER A 59 1.51 3.48 -26.38
N ASP A 60 1.23 3.59 -27.68
CA ASP A 60 1.07 2.43 -28.59
C ASP A 60 2.28 1.48 -28.62
N THR A 61 3.47 2.00 -28.31
CA THR A 61 4.71 1.22 -28.16
C THR A 61 4.66 0.24 -26.98
N PHE A 62 3.93 0.55 -25.90
CA PHE A 62 3.71 -0.37 -24.78
C PHE A 62 2.99 -1.64 -25.25
N PHE A 63 1.93 -1.49 -26.04
CA PHE A 63 1.15 -2.62 -26.56
C PHE A 63 1.95 -3.45 -27.57
N ARG A 64 2.85 -2.81 -28.33
CA ARG A 64 3.67 -3.48 -29.35
C ARG A 64 4.84 -4.26 -28.75
N ASN A 65 5.56 -3.67 -27.79
CA ASN A 65 6.80 -4.23 -27.26
C ASN A 65 6.61 -4.95 -25.92
N ARG A 66 5.42 -4.88 -25.31
CA ARG A 66 5.11 -5.45 -23.98
C ARG A 66 6.16 -5.10 -22.93
N ALA A 67 6.67 -3.86 -23.02
CA ALA A 67 7.73 -3.36 -22.17
C ALA A 67 7.28 -2.06 -21.53
N PHE A 68 7.70 -1.84 -20.29
CA PHE A 68 7.49 -0.58 -19.59
C PHE A 68 8.69 -0.22 -18.74
N SER A 69 8.79 1.07 -18.44
CA SER A 69 9.75 1.62 -17.49
C SER A 69 9.00 2.50 -16.50
N LEU A 70 9.35 2.38 -15.23
CA LEU A 70 8.81 3.18 -14.14
C LEU A 70 9.97 3.88 -13.44
N GLU A 71 9.90 5.20 -13.36
CA GLU A 71 10.88 6.03 -12.65
C GLU A 71 10.25 6.65 -11.41
N ILE A 72 10.92 6.48 -10.27
CA ILE A 72 10.43 6.95 -8.97
C ILE A 72 11.56 7.67 -8.26
N LEU A 73 11.34 8.94 -7.91
CA LEU A 73 12.21 9.68 -7.01
C LEU A 73 11.67 9.59 -5.59
N VAL A 74 12.37 8.88 -4.71
CA VAL A 74 11.92 8.64 -3.34
C VAL A 74 12.95 9.10 -2.31
N ARG A 75 12.48 9.56 -1.16
CA ARG A 75 13.29 9.82 0.04
C ARG A 75 12.60 9.16 1.24
N PRO A 76 13.10 8.00 1.71
CA PRO A 76 12.57 7.38 2.92
C PRO A 76 12.74 8.30 4.14
N HIS A 77 11.68 8.50 4.91
CA HIS A 77 11.80 9.24 6.18
C HIS A 77 12.33 8.36 7.32
N ARG A 78 12.13 7.05 7.23
CA ARG A 78 12.60 6.05 8.20
C ARG A 78 12.85 4.72 7.49
N GLU A 79 13.68 3.88 8.08
CA GLU A 79 13.81 2.48 7.67
C GLU A 79 12.78 1.63 8.42
N PRO A 80 11.87 0.91 7.73
CA PRO A 80 10.87 0.07 8.37
C PRO A 80 11.54 -1.15 9.01
N PHE A 81 11.08 -1.52 10.21
CA PHE A 81 11.67 -2.62 10.99
C PHE A 81 10.82 -3.90 11.00
N ALA A 82 9.49 -3.76 11.00
CA ALA A 82 8.56 -4.88 11.22
C ALA A 82 7.59 -5.11 10.03
N ASP A 83 7.59 -4.22 9.06
CA ASP A 83 6.67 -4.21 7.92
C ASP A 83 7.41 -3.94 6.60
N VAL A 84 6.74 -4.22 5.49
CA VAL A 84 7.22 -3.88 4.14
C VAL A 84 6.24 -2.88 3.53
N PRO A 85 6.33 -1.58 3.86
CA PRO A 85 5.45 -0.58 3.27
C PRO A 85 5.60 -0.53 1.75
N ALA A 86 4.46 -0.51 1.06
CA ALA A 86 4.40 -0.27 -0.38
C ALA A 86 4.76 1.20 -0.65
N MET A 87 5.62 1.41 -1.66
CA MET A 87 5.79 2.72 -2.30
C MET A 87 4.91 2.81 -3.55
N VAL A 88 4.89 1.73 -4.33
CA VAL A 88 4.08 1.60 -5.54
C VAL A 88 3.49 0.20 -5.57
N SER A 89 2.20 0.12 -5.86
CA SER A 89 1.50 -1.12 -6.17
C SER A 89 0.71 -0.92 -7.45
N VAL A 90 0.76 -1.92 -8.35
CA VAL A 90 -0.02 -1.93 -9.59
C VAL A 90 -1.03 -3.06 -9.48
N CYS A 91 -2.31 -2.70 -9.50
CA CYS A 91 -3.41 -3.65 -9.42
C CYS A 91 -4.22 -3.67 -10.72
N ASP A 92 -4.90 -4.79 -10.97
CA ASP A 92 -5.94 -4.84 -12.01
C ASP A 92 -7.28 -4.30 -11.51
N GLY A 93 -8.29 -4.27 -12.39
CA GLY A 93 -9.64 -3.79 -12.05
C GLY A 93 -10.37 -4.62 -10.99
N SER A 94 -9.88 -5.81 -10.65
CA SER A 94 -10.42 -6.64 -9.56
C SER A 94 -9.70 -6.39 -8.22
N GLY A 95 -8.69 -5.52 -8.19
CA GLY A 95 -7.89 -5.22 -7.02
C GLY A 95 -6.77 -6.23 -6.76
N ILE A 96 -6.51 -7.15 -7.70
CA ILE A 96 -5.38 -8.09 -7.60
C ILE A 96 -4.10 -7.33 -7.93
N GLU A 97 -3.15 -7.34 -7.00
CA GLU A 97 -1.82 -6.77 -7.19
C GLU A 97 -1.00 -7.59 -8.17
N HIS A 98 -0.40 -6.96 -9.18
CA HIS A 98 0.48 -7.56 -10.19
C HIS A 98 1.94 -7.16 -10.03
N LEU A 99 2.21 -6.01 -9.39
CA LEU A 99 3.54 -5.51 -9.08
C LEU A 99 3.50 -4.78 -7.75
N PHE A 100 4.49 -5.07 -6.90
CA PHE A 100 4.71 -4.36 -5.65
C PHE A 100 6.15 -3.87 -5.60
N ILE A 101 6.33 -2.62 -5.24
CA ILE A 101 7.63 -2.00 -4.95
C ILE A 101 7.55 -1.41 -3.56
N GLY A 102 8.44 -1.84 -2.66
CA GLY A 102 8.43 -1.43 -1.27
C GLY A 102 9.80 -1.43 -0.63
N GLN A 103 9.82 -1.21 0.68
CA GLN A 103 11.04 -1.12 1.48
C GLN A 103 11.04 -2.11 2.63
N TRP A 104 12.15 -2.80 2.85
CA TRP A 104 12.42 -3.55 4.07
C TRP A 104 13.76 -3.12 4.64
N LYS A 105 13.78 -2.50 5.82
CA LYS A 105 14.97 -1.81 6.35
C LYS A 105 15.56 -0.87 5.28
N SER A 106 16.82 -1.02 4.90
CA SER A 106 17.47 -0.28 3.81
C SER A 106 17.30 -0.92 2.42
N THR A 107 16.59 -2.03 2.30
CA THR A 107 16.48 -2.82 1.06
C THR A 107 15.27 -2.37 0.24
N LEU A 108 15.49 -2.13 -1.06
CA LEU A 108 14.41 -2.01 -2.03
C LEU A 108 13.92 -3.41 -2.40
N ILE A 109 12.62 -3.63 -2.28
CA ILE A 109 11.98 -4.90 -2.62
C ILE A 109 11.07 -4.70 -3.81
N ILE A 110 11.18 -5.57 -4.81
CA ILE A 110 10.24 -5.69 -5.93
C ILE A 110 9.62 -7.09 -5.86
N ARG A 111 8.29 -7.18 -5.82
CA ARG A 111 7.54 -8.44 -5.80
C ARG A 111 6.60 -8.54 -6.99
N ARG A 112 6.47 -9.74 -7.52
CA ARG A 112 5.45 -10.14 -8.49
C ARG A 112 4.78 -11.43 -8.01
N PRO A 113 3.44 -11.48 -7.93
CA PRO A 113 2.74 -12.72 -7.57
C PRO A 113 2.97 -13.81 -8.62
N GLU A 114 3.09 -15.05 -8.17
CA GLU A 114 3.25 -16.21 -9.04
C GLU A 114 1.90 -16.62 -9.65
N ARG A 115 1.83 -16.72 -10.98
CA ARG A 115 0.57 -16.96 -11.75
C ARG A 115 -0.11 -18.30 -11.48
N SER A 116 0.55 -19.26 -10.83
CA SER A 116 0.16 -20.68 -10.86
C SER A 116 -0.12 -21.32 -9.50
N SER A 117 -0.21 -20.54 -8.42
CA SER A 117 -0.53 -21.09 -7.10
C SER A 117 -1.95 -20.69 -6.68
N PRO A 118 -2.67 -21.53 -5.89
CA PRO A 118 -3.79 -21.05 -5.07
C PRO A 118 -3.35 -19.83 -4.23
N PRO A 119 -4.24 -19.09 -3.55
CA PRO A 119 -3.93 -17.84 -2.83
C PRO A 119 -2.95 -17.96 -1.65
N SER A 120 -2.05 -18.95 -1.64
CA SER A 120 -0.81 -18.94 -0.87
C SER A 120 0.22 -18.01 -1.54
N LYS A 121 0.30 -16.77 -1.05
CA LYS A 121 1.48 -15.92 -0.72
C LYS A 121 2.85 -16.17 -1.39
N ARG A 122 2.95 -16.81 -2.56
CA ARG A 122 4.21 -17.02 -3.27
C ARG A 122 4.42 -15.86 -4.23
N TYR A 123 5.43 -15.07 -3.91
CA TYR A 123 5.89 -13.97 -4.72
C TYR A 123 7.28 -14.32 -5.26
N ARG A 124 7.54 -13.96 -6.51
CA ARG A 124 8.92 -13.75 -6.94
C ARG A 124 9.37 -12.42 -6.40
N GLU A 125 10.45 -12.43 -5.65
CA GLU A 125 11.01 -11.26 -4.99
C GLU A 125 12.42 -10.98 -5.49
N ILE A 126 12.72 -9.72 -5.78
CA ILE A 126 14.06 -9.23 -6.01
C ILE A 126 14.33 -8.13 -4.98
N GLY A 127 15.48 -8.22 -4.31
CA GLY A 127 15.92 -7.28 -3.30
C GLY A 127 17.22 -6.59 -3.70
N VAL A 128 17.27 -5.26 -3.56
CA VAL A 128 18.52 -4.49 -3.69
C VAL A 128 18.88 -3.93 -2.31
N ALA A 129 19.87 -4.54 -1.67
CA ALA A 129 20.31 -4.17 -0.33
C ALA A 129 20.91 -2.75 -0.30
N ASN A 130 20.73 -2.03 0.81
CA ASN A 130 21.27 -0.68 1.04
C ASN A 130 20.87 0.37 0.00
N ALA A 131 19.79 0.12 -0.75
CA ALA A 131 19.28 1.06 -1.75
C ALA A 131 18.58 2.27 -1.10
N LEU A 132 17.88 2.06 0.02
CA LEU A 132 16.89 2.98 0.58
C LEU A 132 17.20 3.37 2.02
N HIS A 133 18.32 4.05 2.23
CA HIS A 133 18.63 4.59 3.55
C HIS A 133 17.73 5.76 3.93
N GLN A 134 17.50 5.89 5.24
CA GLN A 134 16.81 7.03 5.80
C GLN A 134 17.39 8.37 5.31
N ASP A 135 16.50 9.29 4.98
CA ASP A 135 16.75 10.66 4.58
C ASP A 135 17.60 10.85 3.32
N ARG A 136 17.87 9.77 2.59
CA ARG A 136 18.60 9.82 1.32
C ARG A 136 17.64 9.77 0.14
N THR A 137 17.72 10.78 -0.73
CA THR A 137 16.98 10.77 -2.00
C THR A 137 17.60 9.75 -2.96
N ARG A 138 16.74 8.99 -3.64
CA ARG A 138 17.11 7.95 -4.60
C ARG A 138 16.19 8.00 -5.80
N LEU A 139 16.78 7.91 -6.98
CA LEU A 139 16.06 7.62 -8.21
C LEU A 139 16.07 6.11 -8.42
N ILE A 140 14.89 5.53 -8.58
CA ILE A 140 14.71 4.11 -8.88
C ILE A 140 14.14 4.04 -10.29
N THR A 141 14.79 3.29 -11.16
CA THR A 141 14.27 2.97 -12.48
C THR A 141 14.02 1.47 -12.54
N VAL A 142 12.77 1.08 -12.70
CA VAL A 142 12.35 -0.32 -12.90
C VAL A 142 11.98 -0.49 -14.35
N THR A 143 12.62 -1.43 -15.03
CA THR A 143 12.31 -1.78 -16.41
C THR A 143 11.82 -3.21 -16.47
N ALA A 144 10.82 -3.45 -17.29
CA ALA A 144 10.30 -4.78 -17.56
C ALA A 144 10.05 -4.92 -19.06
N SER A 145 10.41 -6.06 -19.61
CA SER A 145 10.13 -6.45 -20.99
C SER A 145 9.82 -7.95 -21.03
N ASP A 146 8.87 -8.34 -21.88
CA ASP A 146 8.71 -9.73 -22.30
C ASP A 146 9.85 -10.02 -23.31
N GLN A 147 10.73 -10.97 -22.99
CA GLN A 147 11.63 -11.57 -23.99
C GLN A 147 10.97 -12.81 -24.57
#